data_AF-A0A1S8D443-F1
#
_entry.id   AF-A0A1S8D443-F1
#
_cell.length_a   1.000
_cell.length_b   1.000
_cell.length_c   1.000
_cell.angle_alpha   90.00
_cell.angle_beta   90.00
_cell.angle_gamma   90.00
#
_symmetry.space_group_name_H-M   'P 1'
#
loop_
_entity.id
_entity.type
_entity.pdbx_description
1 polymer ?
#
loop_
_entity_poly.entity_id
_entity_poly.type
_entity_poly.pdbx_seq_one_letter_code
_entity_poly.pdbx_strand_id
1 'polypeptide(L)'
;MAACPRTLTDLEADPLAVIAEGREADPFLSWKGIIRPIDRVIDRDATARHAARRAEMTSPRCVAQLLRAARFIEQAPPSRRINRRRSTYGWKHVAERFHKAMDPSGDCYVGEGMFILAARAMGLMVHVDRHEDTYVNLSERAATPWGDSGDGAAP
;
A
#
# COMPACT_ATOMS: atom_id res chain seq x y z
N MET A 1 -21.44 -6.09 -4.11
CA MET A 1 -20.76 -7.40 -4.03
C MET A 1 -19.34 -7.12 -3.59
N ALA A 2 -18.86 -7.72 -2.49
CA ALA A 2 -17.44 -7.61 -2.17
C ALA A 2 -16.68 -8.40 -3.24
N ALA A 3 -15.79 -7.74 -4.00
CA ALA A 3 -14.96 -8.44 -4.97
C ALA A 3 -14.16 -9.54 -4.25
N CYS A 4 -13.98 -10.69 -4.89
CA CYS A 4 -13.10 -11.73 -4.36
C CYS A 4 -11.70 -11.13 -4.16
N PRO A 5 -11.01 -11.41 -3.03
CA PRO A 5 -9.63 -10.98 -2.85
C PRO A 5 -8.76 -11.45 -4.02
N ARG A 6 -7.99 -10.52 -4.59
CA ARG A 6 -7.03 -10.81 -5.66
C ARG A 6 -5.72 -11.35 -5.09
N THR A 7 -5.09 -12.25 -5.81
CA THR A 7 -3.73 -12.73 -5.54
C THR A 7 -2.68 -11.79 -6.14
N LEU A 8 -1.39 -11.98 -5.81
CA LEU A 8 -0.31 -11.27 -6.49
C LEU A 8 -0.36 -11.51 -8.01
N THR A 9 -0.59 -12.76 -8.42
CA THR A 9 -0.67 -13.13 -9.84
C THR A 9 -1.77 -12.37 -10.57
N ASP A 10 -2.93 -12.15 -9.94
CA ASP A 10 -4.01 -11.36 -10.53
C ASP A 10 -3.60 -9.89 -10.70
N LEU A 11 -2.86 -9.32 -9.74
CA LEU A 11 -2.34 -7.97 -9.81
C LEU A 11 -1.24 -7.82 -10.87
N GLU A 12 -0.40 -8.86 -11.06
CA GLU A 12 0.63 -8.88 -12.11
C GLU A 12 0.04 -9.07 -13.50
N ALA A 13 -1.08 -9.79 -13.64
CA ALA A 13 -1.75 -10.02 -14.91
C ALA A 13 -2.40 -8.76 -15.48
N ASP A 14 -3.04 -7.94 -14.64
CA ASP A 14 -3.65 -6.67 -15.07
C ASP A 14 -3.58 -5.57 -13.99
N PRO A 15 -2.40 -4.98 -13.75
CA PRO A 15 -2.25 -3.96 -12.73
C PRO A 15 -3.03 -2.68 -13.07
N LEU A 16 -3.27 -2.41 -14.35
CA LEU A 16 -3.97 -1.21 -14.80
C LEU A 16 -5.46 -1.29 -14.49
N ALA A 17 -6.10 -2.45 -14.66
CA ALA A 17 -7.48 -2.66 -14.23
C ALA A 17 -7.63 -2.46 -12.72
N VAL A 18 -6.72 -3.01 -11.91
CA VAL A 18 -6.72 -2.82 -10.45
C VAL A 18 -6.63 -1.33 -10.08
N ILE A 19 -5.78 -0.57 -10.77
CA ILE A 19 -5.64 0.88 -10.55
C ILE A 19 -6.90 1.63 -10.97
N ALA A 20 -7.50 1.29 -12.12
CA ALA A 20 -8.70 1.93 -12.62
C ALA A 20 -9.86 1.75 -11.64
N GLU A 21 -10.13 0.52 -11.21
CA GLU A 21 -11.18 0.19 -10.25
C GLU A 21 -10.95 0.86 -8.89
N GLY A 22 -9.71 0.84 -8.40
CA GLY A 22 -9.36 1.48 -7.14
C GLY A 22 -9.54 3.00 -7.17
N ARG A 23 -9.23 3.62 -8.31
CA ARG A 23 -9.51 5.04 -8.53
C ARG A 23 -11.01 5.31 -8.55
N GLU A 24 -11.78 4.50 -9.27
CA GLU A 24 -13.23 4.67 -9.36
C GLU A 24 -13.90 4.53 -7.98
N ALA A 25 -13.51 3.51 -7.21
CA ALA A 25 -14.07 3.23 -5.89
C ALA A 25 -13.73 4.30 -4.83
N ASP A 26 -12.59 4.99 -4.96
CA ASP A 26 -12.14 6.01 -4.00
C ASP A 26 -11.62 7.25 -4.73
N PRO A 27 -12.44 8.32 -4.88
CA PRO A 27 -12.02 9.55 -5.56
C PRO A 27 -10.94 10.33 -4.78
N PHE A 28 -10.73 10.02 -3.50
CA PHE A 28 -9.75 10.69 -2.65
C PHE A 28 -8.39 10.01 -2.69
N LEU A 29 -8.29 8.78 -3.21
CA LEU A 29 -7.04 8.03 -3.36
C LEU A 29 -6.19 8.58 -4.51
N SER A 30 -4.90 8.82 -4.26
CA SER A 30 -3.83 9.08 -5.26
C SER A 30 -2.64 8.16 -5.00
N TRP A 31 -1.61 8.13 -5.86
CA TRP A 31 -0.42 7.29 -5.57
C TRP A 31 0.25 7.66 -4.24
N LYS A 32 0.13 8.92 -3.80
CA LYS A 32 0.75 9.43 -2.57
C LYS A 32 -0.06 9.08 -1.31
N GLY A 33 -1.32 8.68 -1.43
CA GLY A 33 -2.22 8.44 -0.30
C GLY A 33 -3.62 9.01 -0.54
N ILE A 34 -4.44 9.02 0.51
CA ILE A 34 -5.81 9.53 0.49
C ILE A 34 -5.82 10.99 0.96
N ILE A 35 -6.40 11.90 0.18
CA ILE A 35 -6.63 13.27 0.63
C ILE A 35 -7.78 13.27 1.67
N ARG A 36 -7.57 13.90 2.84
CA ARG A 36 -8.60 13.99 3.89
C ARG A 36 -9.26 15.38 3.84
N PRO A 37 -10.60 15.47 3.75
CA PRO A 37 -11.30 16.76 3.71
C PRO A 37 -11.40 17.48 5.07
N ILE A 38 -10.54 17.17 6.05
CA ILE A 38 -10.56 17.77 7.40
C ILE A 38 -9.60 18.96 7.50
N ASP A 39 -8.68 19.07 6.53
CA ASP A 39 -7.92 20.28 6.31
C ASP A 39 -8.90 21.34 5.76
N ARG A 40 -9.52 22.08 6.68
CA ARG A 40 -10.31 23.28 6.39
C ARG A 40 -9.45 24.16 5.50
N VAL A 41 -9.90 24.34 4.26
CA VAL A 41 -9.17 24.88 3.10
C VAL A 41 -8.32 23.82 2.38
N ILE A 42 -8.99 22.91 1.65
CA ILE A 42 -8.36 22.35 0.44
C ILE A 42 -8.26 23.50 -0.55
N ASP A 43 -7.12 24.20 -0.53
CA ASP A 43 -6.83 25.20 -1.55
C ASP A 43 -6.87 24.55 -2.95
N ARG A 44 -7.20 25.34 -3.98
CA ARG A 44 -7.29 24.91 -5.37
C ARG A 44 -6.02 24.16 -5.81
N ASP A 45 -4.87 24.57 -5.29
CA ASP A 45 -3.57 23.93 -5.53
C ASP A 45 -3.43 22.55 -4.88
N ALA A 46 -4.06 22.31 -3.73
CA ALA A 46 -4.10 20.99 -3.12
C ALA A 46 -4.98 20.04 -3.97
N THR A 47 -6.12 20.53 -4.45
CA THR A 47 -7.00 19.79 -5.37
C THR A 47 -6.30 19.47 -6.69
N ALA A 48 -5.61 20.44 -7.30
CA ALA A 48 -4.89 20.27 -8.55
C ALA A 48 -3.73 19.27 -8.42
N ARG A 49 -2.93 19.39 -7.35
CA ARG A 49 -1.83 18.44 -7.05
C ARG A 49 -2.37 17.03 -6.80
N HIS A 50 -3.52 16.90 -6.16
CA HIS A 50 -4.17 15.61 -5.98
C HIS A 50 -4.63 15.02 -7.32
N ALA A 51 -5.33 15.79 -8.14
CA ALA A 51 -5.76 15.36 -9.47
C ALA A 51 -4.58 14.90 -10.34
N ALA A 52 -3.46 15.63 -10.32
CA ALA A 52 -2.22 15.24 -11.01
C ALA A 52 -1.68 13.90 -10.48
N ARG A 53 -1.56 13.74 -9.15
CA ARG A 53 -1.13 12.47 -8.53
C ARG A 53 -2.08 11.32 -8.80
N ARG A 54 -3.38 11.57 -8.95
CA ARG A 54 -4.36 10.55 -9.38
C ARG A 54 -4.15 10.12 -10.82
N ALA A 55 -3.93 11.09 -11.72
CA ALA A 55 -3.65 10.80 -13.12
C ALA A 55 -2.37 9.98 -13.29
N GLU A 56 -1.33 10.28 -12.49
CA GLU A 56 -0.06 9.56 -12.51
C GLU A 56 -0.13 8.09 -12.05
N MET A 57 -1.21 7.65 -11.40
CA MET A 57 -1.29 6.29 -10.84
C MET A 57 -1.11 5.18 -11.90
N THR A 58 -1.45 5.45 -13.17
CA THR A 58 -1.28 4.50 -14.28
C THR A 58 0.10 4.58 -14.95
N SER A 59 0.99 5.45 -14.47
CA SER A 59 2.37 5.52 -14.97
C SER A 59 3.15 4.24 -14.63
N PRO A 60 4.15 3.84 -15.44
CA PRO A 60 4.97 2.66 -15.18
C PRO A 60 5.59 2.66 -13.77
N ARG A 61 6.01 3.84 -13.29
CA ARG A 61 6.54 4.02 -11.93
C ARG A 61 5.53 3.64 -10.85
N CYS A 62 4.27 4.06 -10.99
CA CYS A 62 3.22 3.76 -10.01
C CYS A 62 2.78 2.30 -10.10
N VAL A 63 2.70 1.72 -11.30
CA VAL A 63 2.47 0.28 -11.49
C VAL A 63 3.54 -0.53 -10.75
N ALA A 64 4.82 -0.20 -10.91
CA ALA A 64 5.90 -0.87 -10.18
C ALA A 64 5.79 -0.73 -8.65
N GLN A 65 5.25 0.39 -8.15
CA GLN A 65 4.97 0.57 -6.71
C GLN A 65 3.81 -0.31 -6.22
N LEU A 66 2.75 -0.46 -7.02
CA LEU A 66 1.64 -1.38 -6.72
C LEU A 66 2.15 -2.81 -6.56
N LEU A 67 2.91 -3.28 -7.55
CA LEU A 67 3.42 -4.66 -7.56
C LEU A 67 4.41 -4.90 -6.42
N ARG A 68 5.26 -3.92 -6.10
CA ARG A 68 6.12 -3.99 -4.91
C ARG A 68 5.30 -4.08 -3.62
N ALA A 69 4.26 -3.27 -3.47
CA ALA A 69 3.38 -3.37 -2.30
C ALA A 69 2.69 -4.73 -2.21
N ALA A 70 2.18 -5.25 -3.34
CA ALA A 70 1.53 -6.54 -3.42
C ALA A 70 2.45 -7.70 -3.03
N ARG A 71 3.70 -7.70 -3.55
CA ARG A 71 4.73 -8.69 -3.20
C ARG A 71 5.04 -8.70 -1.71
N PHE A 72 5.11 -7.52 -1.08
CA PHE A 72 5.28 -7.45 0.36
C PHE A 72 4.04 -8.00 1.10
N ILE A 73 2.84 -7.62 0.67
CA ILE A 73 1.58 -8.04 1.30
C ILE A 73 1.38 -9.55 1.23
N GLU A 74 1.75 -10.18 0.12
CA GLU A 74 1.69 -11.64 -0.04
C GLU A 74 2.47 -12.38 1.06
N GLN A 75 3.63 -11.83 1.45
CA GLN A 75 4.47 -12.40 2.50
C GLN A 75 4.08 -11.96 3.91
N ALA A 76 3.24 -10.93 4.03
CA ALA A 76 2.87 -10.33 5.30
C ALA A 76 1.60 -10.98 5.87
N PRO A 77 1.67 -11.73 6.99
CA PRO A 77 0.49 -12.39 7.53
C PRO A 77 -0.57 -11.36 7.95
N PRO A 78 -1.83 -11.53 7.53
CA PRO A 78 -2.91 -10.66 7.96
C PRO A 78 -3.22 -10.85 9.45
N SER A 79 -3.69 -9.78 10.08
CA SER A 79 -4.29 -9.78 11.41
C SER A 79 -5.82 -9.92 11.30
N ARG A 80 -6.44 -10.51 12.31
CA ARG A 80 -7.92 -10.61 12.41
C ARG A 80 -8.60 -9.26 12.59
N ARG A 81 -7.88 -8.23 13.03
CA ARG A 81 -8.41 -6.89 13.31
C ARG A 81 -7.48 -5.83 12.73
N ILE A 82 -8.03 -4.64 12.46
CA ILE A 82 -7.25 -3.45 12.14
C ILE A 82 -6.17 -3.25 13.19
N ASN A 83 -4.93 -3.11 12.73
CA ASN A 83 -3.79 -2.85 13.60
C ASN A 83 -3.50 -1.34 13.62
N ARG A 84 -3.77 -0.69 14.76
CA ARG A 84 -3.54 0.76 14.94
C ARG A 84 -2.10 1.12 15.35
N ARG A 85 -1.22 0.13 15.57
CA ARG A 85 0.18 0.39 15.95
C ARG A 85 0.99 1.02 14.82
N ARG A 86 0.59 0.78 13.57
CA ARG A 86 1.29 1.27 12.39
C ARG A 86 0.28 1.69 11.32
N SER A 87 0.37 2.95 10.90
CA SER A 87 -0.38 3.47 9.77
C SER A 87 0.13 2.90 8.45
N THR A 88 -0.62 3.09 7.37
CA THR A 88 -0.22 2.75 6.01
C THR A 88 1.06 3.46 5.58
N TYR A 89 1.30 4.69 6.07
CA TYR A 89 2.57 5.39 5.91
C TYR A 89 3.73 4.61 6.56
N GLY A 90 3.53 4.09 7.76
CA GLY A 90 4.51 3.23 8.42
C GLY A 90 4.73 1.91 7.69
N TRP A 91 3.66 1.29 7.19
CA TRP A 91 3.71 0.02 6.46
C TRP A 91 4.39 0.13 5.11
N LYS A 92 4.17 1.19 4.34
CA LYS A 92 4.87 1.38 3.07
C LYS A 92 6.39 1.48 3.26
N HIS A 93 6.87 2.04 4.38
CA HIS A 93 8.30 2.04 4.71
C HIS A 93 8.83 0.66 5.12
N VAL A 94 7.98 -0.19 5.72
CA VAL A 94 8.33 -1.61 5.94
C VAL A 94 8.49 -2.31 4.59
N ALA A 95 7.55 -2.10 3.66
CA ALA A 95 7.63 -2.65 2.30
C ALA A 95 8.86 -2.13 1.53
N GLU A 96 9.18 -0.84 1.62
CA GLU A 96 10.41 -0.26 1.05
C GLU A 96 11.67 -0.94 1.61
N ARG A 97 11.75 -1.17 2.92
CA ARG A 97 12.87 -1.89 3.55
C ARG A 97 12.95 -3.35 3.09
N PHE A 98 11.82 -4.03 2.95
CA PHE A 98 11.75 -5.39 2.42
C PHE A 98 12.36 -5.46 1.01
N HIS A 99 11.97 -4.56 0.11
CA HIS A 99 12.55 -4.51 -1.25
C HIS A 99 14.02 -4.10 -1.25
N LYS A 100 14.41 -3.14 -0.40
CA LYS A 100 15.81 -2.71 -0.29
C LYS A 100 16.75 -3.83 0.21
N ALA A 101 16.25 -4.72 1.06
CA ALA A 101 17.02 -5.87 1.53
C ALA A 101 17.24 -6.92 0.42
N MET A 102 16.26 -7.09 -0.48
CA MET A 102 16.37 -8.03 -1.62
C MET A 102 17.19 -7.46 -2.79
N ASP A 103 17.08 -6.16 -3.04
CA ASP A 103 17.84 -5.46 -4.09
C ASP A 103 18.34 -4.10 -3.56
N PRO A 104 19.57 -4.06 -3.00
CA PRO A 104 20.14 -2.84 -2.45
C PRO A 104 20.42 -1.74 -3.47
N SER A 105 20.59 -2.04 -4.76
CA SER A 105 20.83 -1.02 -5.80
C SER A 105 19.57 -0.60 -6.54
N GLY A 106 18.51 -1.41 -6.46
CA GLY A 106 17.22 -1.15 -7.10
C GLY A 106 16.38 -0.03 -6.48
N ASP A 107 15.37 0.40 -7.24
CA ASP A 107 14.30 1.21 -6.70
C ASP A 107 13.48 0.36 -5.72
N CYS A 108 13.31 0.85 -4.49
CA CYS A 108 12.50 0.22 -3.44
C CYS A 108 11.27 1.04 -3.05
N TYR A 109 11.09 2.25 -3.61
CA TYR A 109 10.04 3.18 -3.24
C TYR A 109 8.63 2.59 -3.39
N VAL A 110 7.76 2.85 -2.42
CA VAL A 110 6.34 2.52 -2.49
C VAL A 110 5.52 3.75 -2.10
N GLY A 111 4.66 4.22 -3.00
CA GLY A 111 3.68 5.26 -2.66
C GLY A 111 2.64 4.73 -1.67
N GLU A 112 2.29 5.51 -0.64
CA GLU A 112 1.33 5.07 0.38
C GLU A 112 -0.03 4.71 -0.22
N GLY A 113 -0.48 5.46 -1.23
CA GLY A 113 -1.74 5.14 -1.89
C GLY A 113 -1.67 3.90 -2.78
N MET A 114 -0.51 3.60 -3.37
CA MET A 114 -0.31 2.32 -4.07
C MET A 114 -0.30 1.15 -3.10
N PHE A 115 0.23 1.35 -1.88
CA PHE A 115 0.15 0.38 -0.80
C PHE A 115 -1.30 0.14 -0.34
N ILE A 116 -2.05 1.21 -0.08
CA ILE A 116 -3.48 1.13 0.27
C ILE A 116 -4.28 0.38 -0.81
N LEU A 117 -4.01 0.69 -2.07
CA LEU A 117 -4.66 0.06 -3.20
C LEU A 117 -4.36 -1.45 -3.25
N ALA A 118 -3.09 -1.84 -3.15
CA ALA A 118 -2.70 -3.25 -3.11
C ALA A 118 -3.37 -3.98 -1.93
N ALA A 119 -3.36 -3.37 -0.74
CA ALA A 119 -4.00 -3.94 0.45
C ALA A 119 -5.50 -4.20 0.23
N ARG A 120 -6.24 -3.21 -0.30
CA ARG A 120 -7.67 -3.37 -0.63
C ARG A 120 -7.89 -4.46 -1.67
N ALA A 121 -7.10 -4.45 -2.75
CA ALA A 121 -7.23 -5.42 -3.84
C ALA A 121 -6.99 -6.86 -3.36
N MET A 122 -6.02 -7.06 -2.46
CA MET A 122 -5.69 -8.36 -1.86
C MET A 122 -6.57 -8.73 -0.65
N GLY A 123 -7.68 -8.00 -0.43
CA GLY A 123 -8.70 -8.33 0.57
C GLY A 123 -8.33 -7.98 2.01
N LEU A 124 -7.29 -7.17 2.23
CA LEU A 124 -7.02 -6.63 3.56
C LEU A 124 -8.06 -5.58 3.95
N MET A 125 -8.39 -5.56 5.24
CA MET A 125 -9.22 -4.51 5.82
C MET A 125 -8.41 -3.23 5.91
N VAL A 126 -8.85 -2.20 5.19
CA VAL A 126 -8.29 -0.86 5.29
C VAL A 126 -9.29 0.05 6.00
N HIS A 127 -8.87 0.65 7.11
CA HIS A 127 -9.65 1.60 7.87
C HIS A 127 -9.06 3.00 7.71
N VAL A 128 -9.84 3.90 7.12
CA VAL A 128 -9.51 5.32 7.07
C VAL A 128 -10.09 5.95 8.34
N ASP A 129 -9.24 6.23 9.32
CA ASP A 129 -9.69 6.99 10.50
C ASP A 129 -10.02 8.41 10.05
N ARG A 130 -11.12 8.97 10.57
CA ARG A 130 -11.51 10.34 10.22
C ARG A 130 -10.45 11.30 10.73
N HIS A 131 -10.03 11.23 11.98
CA HIS A 131 -9.18 12.26 12.59
C HIS A 131 -7.69 11.91 12.61
N GLU A 132 -7.36 10.65 12.35
CA GLU A 132 -6.00 10.13 12.39
C GLU A 132 -5.56 9.60 11.02
N ASP A 133 -4.82 8.48 11.00
CA ASP A 133 -4.24 7.88 9.80
C ASP A 133 -5.10 6.81 9.13
N THR A 134 -4.63 6.33 7.99
CA THR A 134 -5.16 5.10 7.40
C THR A 134 -4.41 3.90 7.99
N TYR A 135 -5.15 2.86 8.35
CA TYR A 135 -4.63 1.64 8.99
C TYR A 135 -5.06 0.40 8.20
N VAL A 136 -4.29 -0.68 8.35
CA VAL A 136 -4.56 -1.97 7.70
C VAL A 136 -4.48 -3.10 8.72
N ASN A 137 -5.20 -4.19 8.49
CA ASN A 137 -5.09 -5.41 9.31
C ASN A 137 -3.85 -6.25 8.93
N LEU A 138 -2.66 -5.67 8.93
CA LEU A 138 -1.41 -6.44 8.86
C LEU A 138 -0.88 -6.76 10.26
N SER A 139 -0.29 -7.95 10.41
CA SER A 139 0.39 -8.36 11.64
C SER A 139 1.73 -7.64 11.77
N GLU A 140 2.06 -7.13 12.98
CA GLU A 140 3.40 -6.56 13.26
C GLU A 140 4.54 -7.55 13.02
N ARG A 141 4.26 -8.87 12.94
CA ARG A 141 5.26 -9.87 12.55
C ARG A 141 5.88 -9.60 11.17
N ALA A 142 5.15 -8.94 10.27
CA ALA A 142 5.67 -8.55 8.95
C ALA A 142 6.69 -7.39 9.01
N ALA A 143 6.77 -6.68 10.15
CA ALA A 143 7.70 -5.58 10.36
C ALA A 143 9.04 -6.02 10.96
N THR A 144 9.17 -7.29 11.36
CA THR A 144 10.44 -7.87 11.81
C THR A 144 11.49 -7.77 10.68
N PRO A 145 12.76 -7.46 10.98
CA PRO A 145 13.79 -7.34 9.96
C PRO A 145 13.90 -8.61 9.10
N TRP A 146 13.84 -8.45 7.78
CA TRP A 146 13.95 -9.54 6.80
C TRP A 146 15.40 -10.01 6.57
N GLY A 147 16.25 -9.86 7.59
CA GLY A 147 17.71 -10.07 7.48
C GLY A 147 18.32 -10.76 8.70
N ASP A 148 17.51 -11.42 9.53
CA ASP A 148 17.99 -12.18 10.69
C ASP A 148 17.33 -13.56 10.75
N SER A 149 17.22 -14.21 9.59
CA SER A 149 17.23 -15.67 9.55
C SER A 149 18.61 -16.13 10.01
N GLY A 150 18.90 -15.97 11.30
CA GLY A 150 19.91 -16.77 11.94
C GLY A 150 19.50 -18.21 11.73
N ASP A 151 20.24 -18.91 10.87
CA ASP A 151 20.38 -20.35 10.94
C ASP A 151 21.10 -20.68 12.26
N GLY A 152 20.36 -20.47 13.35
CA GLY A 152 20.54 -21.03 14.67
C GLY A 152 19.53 -22.15 14.83
N ALA A 153 19.78 -23.27 14.15
CA ALA A 153 19.22 -24.58 14.47
C ALA A 153 20.41 -25.56 14.39
N ALA A 154 20.77 -26.35 15.40
CA ALA A 154 20.12 -26.75 16.66
C ALA A 154 21.23 -27.30 17.62
N PRO A 155 20.95 -27.63 18.90
CA PRO A 155 21.74 -28.64 19.60
C PRO A 155 21.57 -30.04 18.98
#